data_AF-M5RXP3-F1
#
_entry.id   AF-M5RXP3-F1
#
_cell.length_a   1.000
_cell.length_b   1.000
_cell.length_c   1.000
_cell.angle_alpha   90.00
_cell.angle_beta   90.00
_cell.angle_gamma   90.00
#
_symmetry.space_group_name_H-M   'P 1'
#
loop_
_entity.id
_entity.type
_entity.pdbx_description
1 polymer ?
#
loop_
_entity_poly.entity_id
_entity_poly.type
_entity_poly.pdbx_seq_one_letter_code
_entity_poly.pdbx_strand_id
1 'polypeptide(L)'
;MDPNETFQMMLDAIARGDRNEAGELANVLAEWMQRGGFAPALSLTDRFNQPQPIDRELIVALVNKFRMPEHQSVRASGPSPLDD
;
A
#
# COMPACT_ATOMS: atom_id res chain seq x y z
N MET A 1 -15.08 3.23 -3.60
CA MET A 1 -14.45 3.30 -2.27
C MET A 1 -13.81 4.66 -2.14
N ASP A 2 -13.97 5.31 -0.99
CA ASP A 2 -13.39 6.62 -0.73
C ASP A 2 -11.89 6.48 -0.44
N PRO A 3 -11.00 7.31 -1.03
CA PRO A 3 -9.56 7.19 -0.83
C PRO A 3 -9.16 7.40 0.63
N ASN A 4 -9.88 8.26 1.36
CA ASN A 4 -9.66 8.49 2.78
C ASN A 4 -9.93 7.22 3.60
N GLU A 5 -11.05 6.55 3.32
CA GLU A 5 -11.46 5.33 4.02
C GLU A 5 -10.48 4.18 3.71
N THR A 6 -10.11 4.01 2.44
CA THR A 6 -9.11 3.00 2.03
C THR A 6 -7.76 3.22 2.72
N PHE A 7 -7.31 4.47 2.86
CA PHE A 7 -6.06 4.77 3.54
C PHE A 7 -6.15 4.57 5.06
N GLN A 8 -7.29 4.86 5.69
CA GLN A 8 -7.50 4.52 7.11
C GLN A 8 -7.47 3.01 7.34
N MET A 9 -8.16 2.24 6.50
CA MET A 9 -8.13 0.78 6.56
C MET A 9 -6.71 0.26 6.37
N MET A 10 -5.92 0.86 5.47
CA MET A 10 -4.52 0.48 5.24
C MET A 10 -3.68 0.71 6.50
N LEU A 11 -3.82 1.87 7.15
CA LEU A 11 -3.10 2.19 8.38
C LEU A 11 -3.48 1.25 9.53
N ASP A 12 -4.75 0.89 9.62
CA ASP A 12 -5.26 -0.04 10.61
C ASP A 12 -4.76 -1.48 10.36
N ALA A 13 -4.75 -1.96 9.11
CA ALA A 13 -4.14 -3.23 8.74
C ALA A 13 -2.64 -3.26 9.09
N ILE A 14 -1.91 -2.17 8.82
CA ILE A 14 -0.51 -2.02 9.24
C ILE A 14 -0.36 -2.09 10.75
N ALA A 15 -1.23 -1.41 11.51
CA ALA A 15 -1.21 -1.42 12.97
C ALA A 15 -1.48 -2.81 13.56
N ARG A 16 -2.32 -3.61 12.89
CA ARG A 16 -2.60 -5.02 13.24
C ARG A 16 -1.49 -5.98 12.80
N GLY A 17 -0.57 -5.52 11.95
CA GLY A 17 0.48 -6.34 11.34
C GLY A 17 0.01 -7.14 10.12
N ASP A 18 -1.19 -6.87 9.61
CA ASP A 18 -1.78 -7.53 8.46
C ASP A 18 -1.23 -6.93 7.16
N ARG A 19 -0.09 -7.47 6.73
CA ARG A 19 0.61 -6.97 5.55
C ARG A 19 -0.16 -7.26 4.26
N ASN A 20 -0.96 -8.34 4.23
CA ASN A 20 -1.71 -8.74 3.04
C ASN A 20 -2.80 -7.74 2.72
N GLU A 21 -3.65 -7.46 3.71
CA GLU A 21 -4.71 -6.47 3.58
C GLU A 21 -4.15 -5.06 3.34
N ALA A 22 -3.07 -4.68 4.04
CA ALA A 22 -2.38 -3.41 3.79
C ALA A 22 -1.84 -3.30 2.35
N GLY A 23 -1.38 -4.41 1.76
CA GLY A 23 -0.88 -4.46 0.40
C GLY A 23 -1.95 -4.30 -0.67
N GLU A 24 -3.11 -4.96 -0.47
CA GLU A 24 -4.28 -4.82 -1.35
C GLU A 24 -4.81 -3.38 -1.32
N LEU A 25 -4.96 -2.81 -0.12
CA LEU A 25 -5.42 -1.43 0.07
C LEU A 25 -4.42 -0.42 -0.51
N ALA A 26 -3.12 -0.67 -0.38
CA ALA A 26 -2.08 0.13 -1.03
C ALA A 26 -2.19 0.06 -2.56
N ASN A 27 -2.47 -1.11 -3.14
CA ASN A 27 -2.64 -1.24 -4.59
C ASN A 27 -3.84 -0.43 -5.10
N VAL A 28 -4.97 -0.49 -4.41
CA VAL A 28 -6.17 0.32 -4.71
C VAL A 28 -5.85 1.81 -4.67
N LEU A 29 -5.13 2.28 -3.65
CA LEU A 29 -4.71 3.69 -3.53
C LEU A 29 -3.72 4.09 -4.64
N ALA A 30 -2.80 3.20 -5.00
CA ALA A 30 -1.84 3.44 -6.07
C ALA A 30 -2.55 3.59 -7.43
N GLU A 31 -3.51 2.72 -7.74
CA GLU A 31 -4.32 2.83 -8.95
C GLU A 31 -5.14 4.13 -8.98
N TRP A 32 -5.73 4.50 -7.86
CA TRP A 32 -6.50 5.75 -7.73
C TRP A 32 -5.64 6.98 -8.04
N MET A 33 -4.45 7.06 -7.44
CA MET A 33 -3.51 8.17 -7.68
C MET A 33 -2.99 8.16 -9.12
N GLN A 34 -2.76 6.99 -9.72
CA GLN A 34 -2.34 6.88 -11.12
C GLN A 34 -3.42 7.35 -12.11
N ARG A 35 -4.70 7.15 -11.78
CA ARG A 35 -5.82 7.65 -12.59
C ARG A 35 -6.04 9.16 -12.48
N GLY A 36 -5.19 9.87 -11.73
CA GLY A 36 -5.33 11.31 -11.48
C GLY A 36 -6.26 11.64 -10.30
N GLY A 37 -6.59 10.65 -9.48
CA GLY A 37 -7.35 10.85 -8.25
C GLY A 37 -6.56 11.65 -7.20
N PHE A 38 -7.28 12.41 -6.38
CA PHE A 38 -6.68 13.15 -5.27
C PHE A 38 -6.10 12.20 -4.22
N ALA A 39 -4.99 12.60 -3.60
CA ALA A 39 -4.43 11.88 -2.47
C ALA A 39 -5.36 12.00 -1.25
N PRO A 40 -5.48 10.96 -0.41
CA PRO A 40 -6.31 11.00 0.77
C PRO A 40 -5.85 12.11 1.72
N ALA A 41 -6.77 12.99 2.09
CA ALA A 41 -6.52 14.11 2.99
C ALA A 41 -6.70 13.68 4.46
N LEU A 42 -6.06 12.58 4.87
CA LEU A 42 -6.11 12.18 6.26
C LEU A 42 -5.29 13.17 7.10
N SER A 43 -5.95 13.70 8.12
CA SER A 43 -5.27 14.39 9.19
C SER A 43 -4.90 13.36 10.24
N LEU A 44 -3.61 13.13 10.44
CA LEU A 44 -3.14 12.32 11.55
C LEU A 44 -3.26 13.21 12.78
N THR A 45 -4.16 12.86 13.70
CA THR A 45 -4.23 13.54 15.00
C THR A 45 -2.95 13.15 15.74
N ASP A 46 -1.98 14.05 15.73
CA ASP A 46 -0.75 13.86 16.48
C ASP A 46 -1.06 13.76 17.99
N ARG A 47 -0.17 13.17 18.79
CA ARG A 47 -0.23 13.17 20.27
C ARG A 47 -0.42 14.56 20.88
N PHE A 48 -0.15 15.63 20.13
CA PHE A 48 -0.44 17.02 20.49
C PHE A 48 -1.85 17.51 20.10
N ASN A 49 -2.75 16.62 19.67
CA ASN A 49 -4.13 16.90 19.25
C ASN A 49 -4.23 17.94 18.11
N GLN A 50 -3.15 18.09 17.34
CA GLN A 50 -3.13 18.94 16.15
C GLN A 50 -3.31 18.04 14.92
N PRO A 51 -4.29 18.31 14.05
CA PRO A 51 -4.40 17.63 12.77
C PRO A 51 -3.21 18.05 11.92
N GLN A 52 -2.19 17.19 11.84
CA GLN A 52 -1.11 17.42 10.90
C GLN A 52 -1.56 16.86 9.55
N PRO A 53 -1.58 17.68 8.48
CA PRO A 53 -1.87 17.18 7.15
C PRO A 53 -0.79 16.15 6.80
N ILE A 54 -1.20 14.94 6.45
CA ILE A 54 -0.24 13.96 5.96
C ILE A 54 0.17 14.42 4.56
N ASP A 55 1.46 14.68 4.40
CA ASP A 55 2.01 15.13 3.14
C ASP A 55 1.77 14.08 2.04
N ARG A 56 1.44 14.53 0.84
CA ARG A 56 1.16 13.64 -0.29
C ARG A 56 2.35 12.72 -0.56
N GLU A 57 3.56 13.22 -0.40
CA GLU A 57 4.78 12.42 -0.54
C GLU A 57 4.84 11.27 0.46
N LEU A 58 4.42 11.49 1.70
CA LEU A 58 4.40 10.44 2.73
C LEU A 58 3.38 9.35 2.38
N ILE A 59 2.19 9.75 1.90
CA ILE A 59 1.15 8.82 1.45
C ILE A 59 1.68 7.97 0.30
N VAL A 60 2.28 8.61 -0.71
CA VAL A 60 2.87 7.93 -1.86
C VAL A 60 4.00 7.00 -1.42
N ALA A 61 4.85 7.40 -0.47
CA ALA A 61 5.92 6.57 0.05
C ALA A 61 5.38 5.34 0.80
N LEU A 62 4.36 5.50 1.64
CA LEU A 62 3.70 4.39 2.33
C LEU A 62 3.03 3.43 1.35
N VAL A 63 2.26 3.98 0.41
CA VAL A 63 1.60 3.19 -0.63
C VAL A 63 2.62 2.40 -1.44
N ASN A 64 3.72 3.01 -1.88
CA ASN A 64 4.77 2.28 -2.61
C ASN A 64 5.52 1.26 -1.75
N LYS A 65 5.67 1.51 -0.43
CA LYS A 65 6.32 0.58 0.49
C LYS A 65 5.50 -0.69 0.71
N PHE A 66 4.18 -0.55 0.81
CA PHE A 66 3.27 -1.65 1.09
C PHE A 66 2.67 -2.28 -0.17
N ARG A 67 2.69 -1.56 -1.30
CA ARG A 67 2.29 -2.10 -2.60
C ARG A 67 3.06 -3.39 -2.82
N MET A 68 2.34 -4.50 -2.76
CA MET A 68 2.91 -5.79 -3.03
C MET A 68 3.41 -5.80 -4.47
N PRO A 69 4.63 -6.26 -4.74
CA PRO A 69 5.04 -6.57 -6.09
C PRO A 69 4.25 -7.81 -6.52
N GLU A 70 3.05 -7.58 -7.07
CA GLU A 70 2.36 -8.62 -7.81
C GLU A 70 3.26 -8.97 -9.00
N HIS A 71 3.82 -10.18 -8.97
CA HIS A 71 4.78 -10.79 -9.90
C HIS A 71 6.28 -10.45 -9.74
N GLN A 72 6.91 -10.99 -8.71
CA GLN A 72 7.94 -11.99 -9.04
C GLN A 72 7.31 -13.37 -8.86
N SER A 73 6.49 -13.74 -9.85
CA SER A 73 6.00 -15.10 -10.00
C SER A 73 7.23 -16.00 -9.98
N VAL A 74 7.28 -16.85 -8.97
CA VAL A 74 8.27 -17.90 -8.79
C VAL A 74 8.26 -18.76 -10.05
N ARG A 75 9.19 -18.52 -10.98
CA ARG A 75 9.62 -19.59 -11.90
C ARG A 75 10.62 -20.47 -11.15
N ALA A 76 10.14 -21.13 -10.10
CA ALA A 76 10.73 -22.36 -9.61
C ALA A 76 9.77 -23.49 -10.01
N SER A 77 10.01 -24.06 -11.18
CA SER A 77 9.62 -25.43 -11.52
C SER A 77 10.70 -25.96 -12.46
N GLY A 78 11.52 -26.90 -11.94
CA GLY A 78 12.45 -27.73 -12.72
C GLY A 78 11.72 -28.69 -13.68
N PRO A 79 12.40 -29.63 -14.36
CA PRO A 79 13.54 -30.42 -13.88
C PRO A 79 14.79 -30.38 -14.77
N SER A 80 15.92 -30.84 -14.24
CA SER A 80 17.12 -31.21 -15.02
C SER A 80 16.82 -32.34 -16.01
N PRO A 81 17.45 -32.32 -17.19
CA PRO A 81 17.93 -33.54 -17.83
C PRO A 81 19.45 -33.59 -17.80
N LEU A 82 19.94 -34.71 -17.27
CA LEU A 82 21.26 -35.29 -17.45
C LEU A 82 21.28 -35.94 -18.85
N ASP A 83 22.21 -35.54 -19.73
CA ASP A 83 22.73 -36.22 -20.96
C ASP A 83 23.51 -35.14 -21.76
N ASP A 84 24.75 -35.25 -22.24
CA ASP A 84 25.79 -36.30 -22.42
C ASP A 84 27.17 -35.61 -22.31
#